data_AF-A0A936SSM3-F1
#
_entry.id   AF-A0A936SSM3-F1
#
_cell.length_a   1.000
_cell.length_b   1.000
_cell.length_c   1.000
_cell.angle_alpha   90.00
_cell.angle_beta   90.00
_cell.angle_gamma   90.00
#
_symmetry.space_group_name_H-M   'P 1'
#
loop_
_entity.id
_entity.type
_entity.pdbx_description
1 polymer ?
#
loop_
_entity_poly.entity_id
_entity_poly.type
_entity_poly.pdbx_seq_one_letter_code
_entity_poly.pdbx_strand_id
1 'polypeptide(L)'
;MAVLLLYLAVALAGAALAFWRAPAWPRYSLLLAIAAVPQLGMLLGIRLPAMFVVSVVAVLIWCRCNFALAGVPAISVGVVMNMLVMALNGGAMPIHTATLARIGVTAAPGMLLAGSKDLAVQTALLGLLGDWLVLPAGVATYVVSPGDIVVAIGLLWWLLFSNQYERLQPMMMARTATAPEPRARLIQGQSTRPALTRLALLAAANRSVAESLLRDPLDAAALHPHYVLALDARDRATLADIRARTSTVGEFLADLADIVDGVA
;
A
#
# COMPACT_ATOMS: atom_id res chain seq x y z
N MET A 1 -35.13 0.95 2.37
CA MET A 1 -34.67 1.05 3.77
C MET A 1 -33.71 -0.07 4.18
N ALA A 2 -34.03 -1.35 3.96
CA ALA A 2 -33.17 -2.48 4.38
C ALA A 2 -31.72 -2.42 3.82
N VAL A 3 -31.57 -2.06 2.54
CA VAL A 3 -30.25 -1.93 1.88
C VAL A 3 -29.40 -0.81 2.51
N LEU A 4 -30.03 0.33 2.82
CA LEU A 4 -29.35 1.47 3.47
C LEU A 4 -28.87 1.10 4.88
N LEU A 5 -29.70 0.38 5.64
CA LEU A 5 -29.35 -0.11 6.98
C LEU A 5 -28.21 -1.13 6.93
N LEU A 6 -28.19 -2.01 5.93
CA LEU A 6 -27.08 -2.94 5.73
C LEU A 6 -25.79 -2.19 5.41
N TYR A 7 -25.82 -1.23 4.48
CA TYR A 7 -24.65 -0.39 4.18
C TYR A 7 -24.14 0.35 5.42
N LEU A 8 -25.05 0.91 6.23
CA LEU A 8 -24.70 1.58 7.47
C LEU A 8 -24.07 0.62 8.48
N ALA A 9 -24.64 -0.58 8.66
CA ALA A 9 -24.09 -1.59 9.56
C ALA A 9 -22.69 -2.07 9.13
N VAL A 10 -22.48 -2.30 7.83
CA VAL A 10 -21.17 -2.67 7.28
C VAL A 10 -20.16 -1.53 7.45
N ALA A 11 -20.57 -0.28 7.20
CA ALA A 11 -19.72 0.89 7.39
C ALA A 11 -19.34 1.09 8.86
N LEU A 12 -20.29 0.92 9.79
CA LEU A 12 -20.05 1.00 11.23
C LEU A 12 -19.13 -0.13 11.72
N ALA A 13 -19.33 -1.36 11.24
CA ALA A 13 -18.45 -2.48 11.56
C ALA A 13 -17.02 -2.25 11.04
N GLY A 14 -16.89 -1.74 9.82
CA GLY A 14 -15.61 -1.34 9.24
C GLY A 14 -14.93 -0.21 10.03
N ALA A 15 -15.69 0.80 10.45
CA ALA A 15 -15.19 1.90 11.26
C ALA A 15 -14.78 1.44 12.66
N ALA A 16 -15.54 0.55 13.30
CA ALA A 16 -15.19 -0.04 14.59
C ALA A 16 -13.91 -0.89 14.50
N LEU A 17 -13.77 -1.67 13.42
CA LEU A 17 -12.57 -2.47 13.18
C LEU A 17 -11.35 -1.58 12.87
N ALA A 18 -11.53 -0.51 12.10
CA ALA A 18 -10.49 0.49 11.85
C ALA A 18 -10.11 1.29 13.10
N PHE A 19 -11.07 1.54 14.01
CA PHE A 19 -10.80 2.18 15.30
C PHE A 19 -9.99 1.26 16.22
N TRP A 20 -10.31 -0.03 16.25
CA TRP A 20 -9.55 -1.01 17.04
C TRP A 20 -8.17 -1.31 16.46
N ARG A 21 -8.04 -1.25 15.13
CA ARG A 21 -6.80 -1.57 14.41
C ARG A 21 -6.69 -0.69 13.16
N ALA A 22 -6.12 0.50 13.32
CA ALA A 22 -5.95 1.46 12.23
C ALA A 22 -5.20 0.82 11.06
N PRO A 23 -5.84 0.62 9.89
CA PRO A 23 -5.18 0.05 8.72
C PRO A 23 -4.21 1.07 8.11
N ALA A 24 -3.22 0.57 7.37
CA ALA A 24 -2.35 1.45 6.59
C ALA A 24 -3.17 2.19 5.54
N TRP A 25 -3.15 3.52 5.59
CA TRP A 25 -3.96 4.36 4.73
C TRP A 25 -3.44 4.31 3.29
N PRO A 26 -4.30 3.98 2.30
CA PRO A 26 -3.89 4.00 0.91
C PRO A 26 -3.59 5.44 0.48
N ARG A 27 -2.55 5.59 -0.33
CA ARG A 27 -2.19 6.86 -0.95
C ARG A 27 -3.22 7.23 -2.02
N TYR A 28 -3.39 8.53 -2.24
CA TYR A 28 -4.24 9.10 -3.29
C TYR A 28 -5.73 8.70 -3.19
N SER A 29 -6.31 8.70 -1.99
CA SER A 29 -7.74 8.44 -1.76
C SER A 29 -8.68 9.36 -2.57
N LEU A 30 -8.22 10.55 -2.95
CA LEU A 30 -8.94 11.45 -3.87
C LEU A 30 -9.23 10.81 -5.24
N LEU A 31 -8.39 9.88 -5.73
CA LEU A 31 -8.67 9.16 -6.97
C LEU A 31 -9.92 8.27 -6.85
N LEU A 32 -10.16 7.68 -5.67
CA LEU A 32 -11.39 6.93 -5.41
C LEU A 32 -12.61 7.86 -5.37
N ALA A 33 -12.47 9.05 -4.78
CA ALA A 33 -13.54 10.05 -4.81
C ALA A 33 -13.87 10.49 -6.24
N ILE A 34 -12.84 10.75 -7.07
CA ILE A 34 -13.01 11.06 -8.50
C ILE A 34 -13.71 9.90 -9.23
N ALA A 35 -13.34 8.65 -8.93
CA ALA A 35 -13.98 7.49 -9.53
C ALA A 35 -15.44 7.29 -9.12
N ALA A 36 -15.83 7.76 -7.93
CA ALA A 36 -17.20 7.68 -7.42
C ALA A 36 -18.15 8.73 -8.04
N VAL A 37 -17.63 9.88 -8.48
CA VAL A 37 -18.45 10.96 -9.07
C VAL A 37 -19.25 10.48 -10.31
N PRO A 38 -18.65 9.79 -11.30
CA PRO A 38 -19.37 9.08 -12.36
C PRO A 38 -20.53 8.20 -11.91
N GLN A 39 -20.36 7.49 -10.79
CA GLN A 39 -21.38 6.58 -10.25
C GLN A 39 -22.57 7.38 -9.69
N LEU A 40 -22.31 8.52 -9.04
CA LEU A 40 -23.35 9.46 -8.61
C LEU A 40 -24.07 10.08 -9.82
N GLY A 41 -23.34 10.48 -10.86
CA GLY A 41 -23.93 10.97 -12.11
C GLY A 41 -24.89 9.95 -12.73
N MET A 42 -24.52 8.67 -12.71
CA MET A 42 -25.35 7.57 -13.21
C MET A 42 -26.64 7.37 -12.41
N LEU A 43 -26.58 7.53 -11.08
CA LEU A 43 -27.77 7.51 -10.21
C LEU A 43 -28.72 8.68 -10.51
N LEU A 44 -28.18 9.82 -10.94
CA LEU A 44 -28.95 10.99 -11.38
C LEU A 44 -29.40 10.89 -12.84
N GLY A 45 -29.16 9.75 -13.52
CA GLY A 45 -29.55 9.52 -14.91
C GLY A 45 -28.62 10.15 -15.95
N ILE A 46 -27.50 10.77 -15.53
CA ILE A 46 -26.52 11.37 -16.43
C ILE A 46 -25.55 10.28 -16.90
N ARG A 47 -25.54 9.98 -18.19
CA ARG A 47 -24.64 8.98 -18.78
C ARG A 47 -23.81 9.61 -19.90
N LEU A 48 -22.52 9.81 -19.62
CA LEU A 48 -21.53 10.14 -20.62
C LEU A 48 -20.50 9.00 -20.69
N PRO A 49 -20.13 8.49 -21.88
CA PRO A 49 -19.13 7.43 -22.01
C PRO A 49 -17.80 7.79 -21.33
N ALA A 50 -17.43 9.08 -21.33
CA ALA A 50 -16.26 9.61 -20.66
C ALA A 50 -16.25 9.34 -19.14
N MET A 51 -17.42 9.27 -18.49
CA MET A 51 -17.54 8.99 -17.05
C MET A 51 -16.97 7.62 -16.69
N PHE A 52 -17.27 6.59 -17.49
CA PHE A 52 -16.72 5.25 -17.29
C PHE A 52 -15.19 5.26 -17.44
N VAL A 53 -14.67 5.90 -18.49
CA VAL A 53 -13.23 5.99 -18.74
C VAL A 53 -12.51 6.70 -17.59
N VAL A 54 -13.06 7.80 -17.08
CA VAL A 54 -12.49 8.54 -15.94
C VAL A 54 -12.45 7.66 -14.69
N SER A 55 -13.53 6.95 -14.36
CA SER A 55 -13.54 6.01 -13.22
C SER A 55 -12.50 4.91 -13.38
N VAL A 56 -12.40 4.30 -14.57
CA VAL A 56 -11.45 3.23 -14.85
C VAL A 56 -10.02 3.72 -14.68
N VAL A 57 -9.66 4.84 -15.31
CA VAL A 57 -8.30 5.38 -15.22
C VAL A 57 -7.95 5.76 -13.79
N ALA A 58 -8.85 6.43 -13.07
CA ALA A 58 -8.60 6.84 -11.69
C ALA A 58 -8.37 5.62 -10.75
N VAL A 59 -9.19 4.58 -10.88
CA VAL A 59 -9.04 3.36 -10.07
C VAL A 59 -7.78 2.58 -10.46
N LEU A 60 -7.45 2.46 -11.74
CA LEU A 60 -6.23 1.78 -12.18
C LEU A 60 -4.96 2.47 -11.65
N ILE A 61 -4.93 3.81 -11.69
CA ILE A 61 -3.84 4.59 -11.09
C ILE A 61 -3.77 4.32 -9.59
N TRP A 62 -4.92 4.36 -8.89
CA TRP A 62 -4.98 4.08 -7.47
C TRP A 62 -4.46 2.68 -7.12
N CYS A 63 -4.92 1.65 -7.85
CA CYS A 63 -4.45 0.27 -7.72
C CYS A 63 -2.94 0.17 -7.92
N ARG A 64 -2.39 0.83 -8.96
CA ARG A 64 -0.97 0.81 -9.27
C ARG A 64 -0.11 1.47 -8.18
N CYS A 65 -0.59 2.58 -7.61
CA CYS A 65 0.10 3.30 -6.55
C CYS A 65 0.06 2.56 -5.20
N ASN A 66 -0.96 1.72 -4.98
CA ASN A 66 -1.20 1.03 -3.71
C ASN A 66 -0.94 -0.48 -3.78
N PHE A 67 -0.41 -1.00 -4.89
CA PHE A 67 -0.24 -2.45 -5.11
C PHE A 67 0.67 -3.13 -4.09
N ALA A 68 1.53 -2.38 -3.40
CA ALA A 68 2.39 -2.89 -2.34
C ALA A 68 1.65 -3.15 -1.01
N LEU A 69 0.43 -2.61 -0.83
CA LEU A 69 -0.36 -2.82 0.38
C LEU A 69 -1.03 -4.19 0.34
N ALA A 70 -1.02 -4.88 1.48
CA ALA A 70 -1.72 -6.15 1.62
C ALA A 70 -3.20 -6.00 1.25
N GLY A 71 -3.73 -6.94 0.46
CA GLY A 71 -5.13 -6.92 0.00
C GLY A 71 -5.39 -6.11 -1.28
N VAL A 72 -4.60 -5.07 -1.56
CA VAL A 72 -4.77 -4.24 -2.78
C VAL A 72 -4.53 -5.01 -4.09
N PRO A 73 -3.59 -5.96 -4.19
CA PRO A 73 -3.49 -6.81 -5.36
C PRO A 73 -4.77 -7.60 -5.66
N ALA A 74 -5.41 -8.17 -4.63
CA ALA A 74 -6.68 -8.87 -4.79
C ALA A 74 -7.80 -7.90 -5.21
N ILE A 75 -7.90 -6.73 -4.57
CA ILE A 75 -8.84 -5.66 -4.99
C ILE A 75 -8.62 -5.31 -6.46
N SER A 76 -7.38 -5.15 -6.89
CA SER A 76 -7.03 -4.79 -8.27
C SER A 76 -7.48 -5.86 -9.27
N VAL A 77 -7.28 -7.13 -8.95
CA VAL A 77 -7.75 -8.25 -9.80
C VAL A 77 -9.27 -8.23 -9.93
N GLY A 78 -10.01 -8.13 -8.82
CA GLY A 78 -11.47 -8.10 -8.85
C GLY A 78 -12.02 -6.89 -9.59
N VAL A 79 -11.40 -5.73 -9.41
CA VAL A 79 -11.73 -4.51 -10.16
C VAL A 79 -11.50 -4.68 -11.67
N VAL A 80 -10.35 -5.22 -12.07
CA VAL A 80 -10.03 -5.44 -13.50
C VAL A 80 -11.00 -6.43 -14.13
N MET A 81 -11.37 -7.50 -13.40
CA MET A 81 -12.40 -8.45 -13.84
C MET A 81 -13.72 -7.72 -14.16
N ASN A 82 -14.21 -6.89 -13.24
CA ASN A 82 -15.46 -6.15 -13.43
C ASN A 82 -15.35 -5.13 -14.58
N MET A 83 -14.24 -4.40 -14.64
CA MET A 83 -14.01 -3.40 -15.69
C MET A 83 -13.96 -4.03 -17.08
N LEU A 84 -13.33 -5.20 -17.23
CA LEU A 84 -13.24 -5.89 -18.51
C LEU A 84 -14.62 -6.28 -19.02
N VAL A 85 -15.46 -6.84 -18.15
CA VAL A 85 -16.84 -7.19 -18.48
C VAL A 85 -17.65 -5.93 -18.82
N MET A 86 -17.54 -4.88 -18.03
CA MET A 86 -18.26 -3.63 -18.28
C MET A 86 -17.82 -2.98 -19.60
N ALA A 87 -16.52 -2.95 -19.90
CA ALA A 87 -15.99 -2.37 -21.14
C ALA A 87 -16.55 -3.07 -22.39
N LEU A 88 -16.69 -4.40 -22.34
CA LEU A 88 -17.28 -5.19 -23.43
C LEU A 88 -18.80 -4.99 -23.58
N ASN A 89 -19.47 -4.43 -22.57
CA ASN A 89 -20.92 -4.19 -22.56
C ASN A 89 -21.25 -2.69 -22.53
N GLY A 90 -20.40 -1.85 -23.13
CA GLY A 90 -20.66 -0.41 -23.28
C GLY A 90 -20.58 0.40 -21.99
N GLY A 91 -19.82 -0.10 -21.00
CA GLY A 91 -19.68 0.51 -19.67
C GLY A 91 -20.78 0.12 -18.69
N ALA A 92 -21.68 -0.81 -19.05
CA ALA A 92 -22.72 -1.34 -18.18
C ALA A 92 -22.37 -2.74 -17.69
N MET A 93 -22.86 -3.11 -16.50
CA MET A 93 -22.64 -4.44 -15.95
C MET A 93 -23.70 -5.41 -16.50
N PRO A 94 -23.34 -6.50 -17.20
CA PRO A 94 -24.32 -7.43 -17.72
C PRO A 94 -24.91 -8.29 -16.60
N ILE A 95 -26.23 -8.35 -16.54
CA ILE A 95 -26.99 -9.24 -15.67
C ILE A 95 -27.89 -10.13 -16.52
N HIS A 96 -27.87 -11.44 -16.26
CA HIS A 96 -28.68 -12.38 -17.04
C HIS A 96 -30.16 -12.20 -16.73
N THR A 97 -31.02 -12.15 -17.74
CA THR A 97 -32.49 -12.08 -17.56
C THR A 97 -33.03 -13.23 -16.72
N ALA A 98 -32.41 -14.42 -16.79
CA ALA A 98 -32.72 -15.55 -15.91
C ALA A 98 -32.40 -15.27 -14.44
N THR A 99 -31.35 -14.51 -14.14
CA THR A 99 -31.02 -14.08 -12.78
C THR A 99 -32.01 -13.03 -12.27
N LEU A 100 -32.39 -12.08 -13.12
CA LEU A 100 -33.45 -11.10 -12.80
C LEU A 100 -34.78 -11.80 -12.49
N ALA A 101 -35.17 -12.78 -13.29
CA ALA A 101 -36.39 -13.55 -13.08
C ALA A 101 -36.37 -14.30 -11.73
N ARG A 102 -35.22 -14.85 -11.31
CA ARG A 102 -35.05 -15.50 -10.00
C ARG A 102 -35.26 -14.56 -8.81
N ILE A 103 -35.02 -13.27 -8.99
CA ILE A 103 -35.25 -12.25 -7.96
C ILE A 103 -36.58 -11.51 -8.15
N GLY A 104 -37.46 -11.99 -9.02
CA GLY A 104 -38.78 -11.43 -9.27
C GLY A 104 -38.80 -10.16 -10.12
N VAL A 105 -37.69 -9.82 -10.79
CA VAL A 105 -37.57 -8.65 -11.66
C VAL A 105 -37.69 -9.09 -13.12
N THR A 106 -38.62 -8.48 -13.85
CA THR A 106 -38.77 -8.69 -15.30
C THR A 106 -38.18 -7.51 -16.06
N ALA A 107 -37.15 -7.78 -16.88
CA ALA A 107 -36.57 -6.80 -17.77
C ALA A 107 -36.30 -7.43 -19.13
N ALA A 108 -36.59 -6.70 -20.20
CA ALA A 108 -36.30 -7.14 -21.56
C ALA A 108 -34.77 -7.11 -21.81
N PRO A 109 -34.22 -8.03 -22.63
CA PRO A 109 -32.83 -7.93 -23.06
C PRO A 109 -32.52 -6.58 -23.70
N GLY A 110 -31.36 -6.00 -23.39
CA GLY A 110 -30.96 -4.65 -23.81
C GLY A 110 -31.52 -3.53 -22.93
N MET A 111 -32.39 -3.84 -21.96
CA MET A 111 -32.91 -2.84 -21.03
C MET A 111 -31.91 -2.58 -19.91
N LEU A 112 -31.61 -1.31 -19.68
CA LEU A 112 -30.88 -0.85 -18.51
C LEU A 112 -31.84 -0.76 -17.32
N LEU A 113 -31.45 -1.33 -16.18
CA LEU A 113 -32.26 -1.24 -14.98
C LEU A 113 -32.24 0.20 -14.44
N ALA A 114 -33.42 0.76 -14.19
CA ALA A 114 -33.56 2.11 -13.66
C ALA A 114 -32.87 2.23 -12.30
N GLY A 115 -32.02 3.25 -12.15
CA GLY A 115 -31.23 3.46 -10.93
C GLY A 115 -30.08 2.48 -10.72
N SER A 116 -29.77 1.62 -11.71
CA SER A 116 -28.63 0.71 -11.67
C SER A 116 -27.68 0.89 -12.86
N LYS A 117 -26.46 0.34 -12.70
CA LYS A 117 -25.48 0.16 -13.77
C LYS A 117 -25.72 -1.09 -14.62
N ASP A 118 -26.76 -1.85 -14.29
CA ASP A 118 -26.97 -3.18 -14.85
C ASP A 118 -27.74 -3.15 -16.17
N LEU A 119 -27.26 -3.91 -17.14
CA LEU A 119 -27.86 -4.16 -18.44
C LEU A 119 -28.40 -5.58 -18.46
N ALA A 120 -29.71 -5.72 -18.64
CA ALA A 120 -30.33 -7.02 -18.81
C ALA A 120 -29.88 -7.65 -20.13
N VAL A 121 -29.26 -8.83 -20.09
CA VAL A 121 -28.76 -9.55 -21.28
C VAL A 121 -29.21 -11.01 -21.25
N GLN A 122 -29.33 -11.63 -22.43
CA GLN A 122 -29.53 -13.08 -22.51
C GLN A 122 -28.18 -13.81 -22.40
N THR A 123 -27.18 -13.30 -23.10
CA THR A 123 -25.80 -13.79 -23.09
C THR A 123 -24.86 -12.58 -23.19
N ALA A 124 -23.68 -12.69 -22.57
CA ALA A 124 -22.63 -11.68 -22.68
C ALA A 124 -21.27 -12.34 -22.82
N LEU A 125 -20.37 -11.69 -23.56
CA LEU A 125 -18.97 -12.10 -23.66
C LEU A 125 -18.31 -11.87 -22.29
N LEU A 126 -17.67 -12.90 -21.73
CA LEU A 126 -17.26 -12.96 -20.31
C LEU A 126 -18.42 -12.84 -19.32
N GLY A 127 -19.64 -13.24 -19.68
CA GLY A 127 -20.81 -13.21 -18.80
C GLY A 127 -20.67 -14.00 -17.49
N LEU A 128 -19.73 -14.96 -17.43
CA LEU A 128 -19.32 -15.66 -16.20
C LEU A 128 -18.73 -14.73 -15.15
N LEU A 129 -18.15 -13.59 -15.55
CA LEU A 129 -17.62 -12.56 -14.65
C LEU A 129 -18.64 -11.45 -14.38
N GLY A 130 -19.82 -11.50 -15.01
CA GLY A 130 -20.92 -10.57 -14.81
C GLY A 130 -21.73 -10.85 -13.54
N ASP A 131 -22.88 -10.19 -13.42
CA ASP A 131 -23.76 -10.32 -12.26
C ASP A 131 -24.68 -11.52 -12.45
N TRP A 132 -24.36 -12.61 -11.75
CA TRP A 132 -25.17 -13.84 -11.76
C TRP A 132 -25.27 -14.54 -10.41
N LEU A 133 -24.40 -14.17 -9.46
CA LEU A 133 -24.39 -14.80 -8.15
C LEU A 133 -25.45 -14.16 -7.27
N VAL A 134 -26.49 -14.93 -6.95
CA VAL A 134 -27.59 -14.48 -6.11
C VAL A 134 -27.25 -14.85 -4.66
N LEU A 135 -26.97 -13.84 -3.84
CA LEU A 135 -26.70 -14.00 -2.41
C LEU A 135 -27.97 -13.60 -1.63
N PRO A 136 -28.64 -14.56 -0.97
CA PRO A 136 -29.73 -14.25 -0.06
C PRO A 136 -29.16 -13.66 1.24
N ALA A 137 -29.50 -12.41 1.54
CA ALA A 137 -29.07 -11.70 2.75
C ALA A 137 -30.31 -11.28 3.57
N GLY A 138 -30.98 -12.29 4.15
CA GLY A 138 -32.20 -12.10 4.92
C GLY A 138 -33.36 -11.61 4.06
N VAL A 139 -33.88 -10.41 4.33
CA VAL A 139 -34.99 -9.79 3.58
C VAL A 139 -34.58 -9.15 2.25
N ALA A 140 -33.29 -9.08 1.94
CA ALA A 140 -32.78 -8.53 0.69
C ALA A 140 -32.01 -9.60 -0.09
N THR A 141 -32.21 -9.62 -1.41
CA THR A 141 -31.45 -10.48 -2.31
C THR A 141 -30.48 -9.62 -3.09
N TYR A 142 -29.19 -9.94 -3.00
CA TYR A 142 -28.14 -9.22 -3.74
C TYR A 142 -27.69 -10.06 -4.92
N VAL A 143 -27.50 -9.41 -6.07
CA VAL A 143 -26.79 -10.01 -7.18
C VAL A 143 -25.38 -9.43 -7.17
N VAL A 144 -24.39 -10.30 -7.17
CA VAL A 144 -22.97 -9.92 -7.16
C VAL A 144 -22.22 -10.61 -8.27
N SER A 145 -21.14 -9.98 -8.71
CA SER A 145 -20.18 -10.59 -9.62
C SER A 145 -19.10 -11.37 -8.86
N PRO A 146 -18.43 -12.33 -9.51
CA PRO A 146 -17.21 -12.93 -8.97
C PRO A 146 -16.12 -11.89 -8.68
N GLY A 147 -16.04 -10.82 -9.48
CA GLY A 147 -15.09 -9.73 -9.24
C GLY A 147 -15.38 -8.98 -7.94
N ASP A 148 -16.65 -8.76 -7.59
CA ASP A 148 -17.04 -8.15 -6.31
C ASP A 148 -16.62 -9.00 -5.11
N ILE A 149 -16.69 -10.33 -5.24
CA ILE A 149 -16.22 -11.26 -4.20
C ILE A 149 -14.71 -11.13 -4.02
N VAL A 150 -13.95 -11.09 -5.12
CA VAL A 150 -12.50 -10.93 -5.07
C VAL A 150 -12.13 -9.55 -4.46
N VAL A 151 -12.87 -8.49 -4.80
CA VAL A 151 -12.72 -7.17 -4.16
C VAL A 151 -13.02 -7.24 -2.67
N ALA A 152 -14.11 -7.88 -2.26
CA ALA A 152 -14.49 -8.00 -0.86
C ALA A 152 -13.45 -8.78 -0.05
N ILE A 153 -12.93 -9.89 -0.60
CA ILE A 153 -11.82 -10.65 0.01
C ILE A 153 -10.58 -9.77 0.14
N GLY A 154 -10.23 -9.02 -0.90
CA GLY A 154 -9.09 -8.10 -0.87
C GLY A 154 -9.27 -6.97 0.16
N LEU A 155 -10.48 -6.45 0.33
CA LEU A 155 -10.81 -5.44 1.33
C LEU A 155 -10.69 -6.00 2.75
N LEU A 156 -11.21 -7.20 3.00
CA LEU A 156 -11.05 -7.89 4.29
C LEU A 156 -9.57 -8.17 4.56
N TRP A 157 -8.82 -8.62 3.56
CA TRP A 157 -7.39 -8.84 3.69
C TRP A 157 -6.64 -7.54 4.03
N TRP A 158 -6.96 -6.44 3.35
CA TRP A 158 -6.38 -5.13 3.64
C TRP A 158 -6.68 -4.68 5.07
N LEU A 159 -7.93 -4.81 5.51
CA LEU A 159 -8.35 -4.41 6.84
C LEU A 159 -7.66 -5.23 7.94
N LEU A 160 -7.42 -6.52 7.71
CA LEU A 160 -6.81 -7.42 8.69
C LEU A 160 -5.27 -7.37 8.71
N PHE A 161 -4.63 -7.28 7.53
CA PHE A 161 -3.19 -7.54 7.36
C PHE A 161 -2.36 -6.34 6.88
N SER A 162 -2.95 -5.19 6.59
CA SER A 162 -2.21 -3.99 6.11
C SER A 162 -1.05 -3.58 7.03
N ASN A 163 -1.22 -3.67 8.35
CA ASN A 163 -0.20 -3.30 9.34
C ASN A 163 1.00 -4.27 9.42
N GLN A 164 0.88 -5.49 8.88
CA GLN A 164 1.98 -6.46 8.92
C GLN A 164 2.97 -6.23 7.78
N TYR A 165 2.49 -5.79 6.61
CA TYR A 165 3.35 -5.57 5.45
C TYR A 165 4.33 -4.41 5.66
N GLU A 166 3.88 -3.37 6.37
CA GLU A 166 4.72 -2.22 6.75
C GLU A 166 5.73 -2.56 7.86
N ARG A 167 5.58 -3.68 8.60
CA ARG A 167 6.62 -4.20 9.51
C ARG A 167 7.57 -5.16 8.81
N LEU A 168 7.06 -5.96 7.87
CA LEU A 168 7.85 -6.91 7.11
C LEU A 168 8.76 -6.23 6.08
N GLN A 169 8.34 -5.14 5.44
CA GLN A 169 9.22 -4.38 4.52
C GLN A 169 10.46 -3.77 5.20
N PRO A 170 10.37 -3.03 6.33
CA PRO A 170 11.55 -2.55 7.03
C PRO A 170 12.34 -3.72 7.62
N MET A 171 11.71 -4.83 8.05
CA MET A 171 12.46 -6.02 8.49
C MET A 171 13.17 -6.74 7.34
N MET A 172 12.62 -6.79 6.13
CA MET A 172 13.26 -7.39 4.95
C MET A 172 14.36 -6.48 4.42
N MET A 173 14.13 -5.16 4.38
CA MET A 173 15.14 -4.15 4.05
C MET A 173 16.27 -4.14 5.09
N ALA A 174 15.95 -4.25 6.39
CA ALA A 174 16.92 -4.39 7.46
C ALA A 174 17.63 -5.75 7.42
N ARG A 175 16.94 -6.85 7.06
CA ARG A 175 17.57 -8.17 6.89
C ARG A 175 18.51 -8.21 5.69
N THR A 176 18.19 -7.52 4.59
CA THR A 176 19.14 -7.34 3.48
C THR A 176 20.28 -6.41 3.85
N ALA A 177 20.08 -5.46 4.77
CA ALA A 177 21.18 -4.68 5.34
C ALA A 177 22.07 -5.48 6.30
N THR A 178 21.57 -6.60 6.86
CA THR A 178 22.36 -7.54 7.69
C THR A 178 22.95 -8.72 6.92
N ALA A 179 22.64 -8.87 5.63
CA ALA A 179 23.38 -9.79 4.78
C ALA A 179 24.76 -9.16 4.52
N PRO A 180 25.88 -9.89 4.68
CA PRO A 180 27.18 -9.37 4.31
C PRO A 180 27.10 -8.96 2.84
N GLU A 181 27.26 -7.65 2.57
CA GLU A 181 27.22 -7.13 1.20
C GLU A 181 28.11 -8.00 0.30
N PRO A 182 27.59 -8.49 -0.83
CA PRO A 182 28.42 -9.19 -1.79
C PRO A 182 29.39 -8.17 -2.36
N ARG A 183 30.62 -8.13 -1.82
CA ARG A 183 31.80 -7.35 -2.26
C ARG A 183 31.56 -6.64 -3.58
N ALA A 184 30.86 -5.51 -3.52
CA ALA A 184 30.62 -4.69 -4.69
C ALA A 184 31.98 -4.11 -5.04
N ARG A 185 32.43 -4.38 -6.27
CA ARG A 185 33.73 -3.95 -6.78
C ARG A 185 33.93 -2.48 -6.44
N LEU A 186 34.91 -2.24 -5.58
CA LEU A 186 35.29 -0.95 -5.05
C LEU A 186 35.59 0.01 -6.22
N ILE A 187 34.78 1.07 -6.33
CA ILE A 187 35.12 2.23 -7.13
C ILE A 187 36.33 2.88 -6.45
N GLN A 188 37.38 3.10 -7.22
CA GLN A 188 38.64 3.68 -6.77
C GLN A 188 38.38 5.08 -6.19
N GLY A 189 38.49 5.22 -4.86
CA GLY A 189 38.24 6.47 -4.13
C GLY A 189 37.19 6.42 -3.01
N GLN A 190 36.54 5.29 -2.73
CA GLN A 190 35.70 5.14 -1.54
C GLN A 190 36.48 4.54 -0.36
N SER A 191 36.40 5.20 0.80
CA SER A 191 37.03 4.77 2.06
C SER A 191 36.76 3.30 2.34
N THR A 192 37.80 2.59 2.80
CA THR A 192 37.70 1.17 3.19
C THR A 192 36.75 0.92 4.36
N ARG A 193 36.24 2.00 5.00
CA ARG A 193 35.36 1.95 6.18
C ARG A 193 34.13 2.85 5.99
N PRO A 194 33.11 2.42 5.23
CA PRO A 194 31.95 3.25 4.90
C PRO A 194 31.07 3.59 6.12
N ALA A 195 31.06 2.73 7.14
CA ALA A 195 30.34 3.01 8.39
C ALA A 195 31.01 4.15 9.19
N LEU A 196 32.33 4.05 9.45
CA LEU A 196 33.09 5.11 10.12
C LEU A 196 33.04 6.44 9.36
N THR A 197 33.08 6.42 8.03
CA THR A 197 32.96 7.63 7.20
C THR A 197 31.65 8.36 7.47
N ARG A 198 30.53 7.62 7.51
CA ARG A 198 29.20 8.20 7.80
C ARG A 198 29.11 8.71 9.24
N LEU A 199 29.73 8.00 10.18
CA LEU A 199 29.79 8.44 11.58
C LEU A 199 30.59 9.74 11.72
N ALA A 200 31.73 9.85 11.04
CA ALA A 200 32.57 11.03 11.02
C ALA A 200 31.83 12.25 10.44
N LEU A 201 31.14 12.06 9.31
CA LEU A 201 30.31 13.10 8.71
C LEU A 201 29.16 13.52 9.63
N LEU A 202 28.50 12.57 10.30
CA LEU A 202 27.42 12.87 11.25
C LEU A 202 27.93 13.63 12.49
N ALA A 203 29.08 13.23 13.02
CA ALA A 203 29.73 13.87 14.16
C ALA A 203 30.26 15.28 13.80
N ALA A 204 30.76 15.46 12.57
CA ALA A 204 31.14 16.78 12.06
C ALA A 204 29.94 17.70 11.84
N ALA A 205 28.82 17.16 11.34
CA ALA A 205 27.59 17.91 11.11
C ALA A 205 26.83 18.25 12.41
N ASN A 206 26.99 17.44 13.46
CA ASN A 206 26.30 17.63 14.73
C ASN A 206 27.24 17.43 15.93
N ARG A 207 27.61 18.55 16.56
CA ARG A 207 28.51 18.57 17.72
C ARG A 207 27.99 17.74 18.90
N SER A 208 26.68 17.65 19.11
CA SER A 208 26.12 16.85 20.22
C SER A 208 26.35 15.36 20.01
N VAL A 209 26.35 14.89 18.76
CA VAL A 209 26.67 13.50 18.41
C VAL A 209 28.15 13.21 18.70
N ALA A 210 29.05 14.12 18.33
CA ALA A 210 30.48 13.99 18.62
C ALA A 210 30.75 13.96 20.14
N GLU A 211 30.11 14.83 20.91
CA GLU A 211 30.22 14.85 22.37
C GLU A 211 29.68 13.57 23.01
N SER A 212 28.59 13.02 22.46
CA SER A 212 27.99 11.78 22.93
C SER A 212 28.89 10.57 22.63
N LEU A 213 29.49 10.53 21.44
CA LEU A 213 30.44 9.48 21.03
C LEU A 213 31.73 9.50 21.86
N LEU A 214 32.20 10.68 22.25
CA LEU A 214 33.37 10.81 23.12
C LEU A 214 33.10 10.27 24.53
N ARG A 215 31.92 10.57 25.09
CA ARG A 215 31.60 10.29 26.51
C ARG A 215 31.11 8.86 26.77
N ASP A 216 30.31 8.27 25.89
CA ASP A 216 29.63 6.99 26.16
C ASP A 216 29.89 5.98 25.02
N PRO A 217 30.17 4.68 25.29
CA PRO A 217 30.07 3.62 24.29
C PRO A 217 28.62 3.41 23.83
N LEU A 218 28.03 4.43 23.22
CA LEU A 218 26.73 4.32 22.59
C LEU A 218 26.85 3.39 21.39
N ASP A 219 26.03 2.34 21.38
CA ASP A 219 25.64 1.71 20.13
C ASP A 219 25.15 2.84 19.23
N ALA A 220 25.86 3.11 18.13
CA ALA A 220 25.54 4.20 17.21
C ALA A 220 24.09 4.14 16.66
N ALA A 221 23.44 2.98 16.82
CA ALA A 221 22.01 2.77 16.60
C ALA A 221 21.08 3.60 17.52
N ALA A 222 21.54 4.03 18.70
CA ALA A 222 20.75 4.81 19.65
C ALA A 222 20.82 6.32 19.41
N LEU A 223 21.78 6.80 18.61
CA LEU A 223 22.06 8.22 18.42
C LEU A 223 21.06 8.94 17.48
N HIS A 224 20.36 8.21 16.61
CA HIS A 224 19.30 8.80 15.80
C HIS A 224 18.25 7.76 15.36
N PRO A 225 16.94 8.01 15.56
CA PRO A 225 15.87 7.07 15.18
C PRO A 225 15.76 6.81 13.67
N HIS A 226 16.48 7.58 12.83
CA HIS A 226 16.43 7.48 11.37
C HIS A 226 17.73 6.98 10.72
N TYR A 227 18.83 6.83 11.48
CA TYR A 227 20.11 6.36 10.94
C TYR A 227 20.59 5.15 11.74
N VAL A 228 20.25 3.95 11.25
CA VAL A 228 20.81 2.70 11.79
C VAL A 228 22.23 2.55 11.25
N LEU A 229 23.22 2.87 12.08
CA LEU A 229 24.62 2.69 11.74
C LEU A 229 25.13 1.40 12.41
N ALA A 230 25.35 0.35 11.62
CA ALA A 230 25.91 -0.90 12.11
C ALA A 230 27.45 -0.81 12.10
N LEU A 231 28.04 -0.64 13.28
CA LEU A 231 29.50 -0.69 13.48
C LEU A 231 29.91 -2.14 13.76
N ASP A 232 30.88 -2.64 12.99
CA ASP A 232 31.48 -3.94 13.23
C ASP A 232 32.42 -3.93 14.45
N ALA A 233 32.94 -5.11 14.84
CA ALA A 233 33.83 -5.22 16.01
C ALA A 233 35.13 -4.43 15.85
N ARG A 234 35.62 -4.26 14.62
CA ARG A 234 36.88 -3.55 14.32
C ARG A 234 36.67 -2.04 14.40
N ASP A 235 35.55 -1.55 13.89
CA ASP A 235 35.16 -0.14 13.97
C ASP A 235 34.91 0.29 15.42
N ARG A 236 34.27 -0.58 16.22
CA ARG A 236 34.09 -0.34 17.67
C ARG A 236 35.43 -0.28 18.41
N ALA A 237 36.35 -1.20 18.11
CA ALA A 237 37.69 -1.18 18.70
C ALA A 237 38.45 0.09 18.32
N THR A 238 38.32 0.53 17.06
CA THR A 238 38.95 1.76 16.56
C THR A 238 38.40 3.00 17.28
N LEU A 239 37.08 3.10 17.47
CA LEU A 239 36.47 4.19 18.22
C LEU A 239 36.89 4.19 19.70
N ALA A 240 36.98 3.01 20.32
CA ALA A 240 37.44 2.88 21.69
C ALA A 240 38.90 3.35 21.84
N ASP A 241 39.76 3.03 20.87
CA ASP A 241 41.15 3.48 20.84
C ASP A 241 41.26 5.01 20.70
N ILE A 242 40.53 5.61 19.75
CA ILE A 242 40.48 7.09 19.60
C ILE A 242 39.98 7.76 20.89
N ARG A 243 38.95 7.21 21.53
CA ARG A 243 38.43 7.76 22.80
C ARG A 243 39.43 7.66 23.94
N ALA A 244 40.26 6.64 23.96
CA ALA A 244 41.28 6.48 25.00
C ALA A 244 42.40 7.52 24.88
N ARG A 245 42.67 8.02 23.66
CA ARG A 245 43.75 8.98 23.37
C ARG A 245 43.30 10.43 23.20
N THR A 246 42.00 10.69 23.07
CA THR A 246 41.46 12.05 22.85
C THR A 246 40.66 12.55 24.05
N SER A 247 40.85 13.83 24.38
CA SER A 247 40.19 14.47 25.52
C SER A 247 39.19 15.55 25.09
N THR A 248 39.34 16.05 23.86
CA THR A 248 38.48 17.06 23.28
C THR A 248 37.74 16.54 22.04
N VAL A 249 36.59 17.14 21.74
CA VAL A 249 35.81 16.83 20.53
C VAL A 249 36.60 17.12 19.25
N GLY A 250 37.45 18.16 19.27
CA GLY A 250 38.29 18.52 18.13
C GLY A 250 39.33 17.46 17.81
N GLU A 251 40.06 16.98 18.82
CA GLU A 251 41.01 15.87 18.69
C GLU A 251 40.33 14.59 18.21
N PHE A 252 39.16 14.27 18.80
CA PHE A 252 38.36 13.10 18.42
C PHE A 252 37.97 13.13 16.94
N LEU A 253 37.48 14.27 16.44
CA LEU A 253 37.08 14.41 15.04
C LEU A 253 38.27 14.38 14.07
N ALA A 254 39.42 14.94 14.46
CA ALA A 254 40.64 14.91 13.66
C ALA A 254 41.17 13.47 13.51
N ASP A 255 41.30 12.76 14.63
CA ASP A 255 41.75 11.36 14.65
C ASP A 255 40.79 10.43 13.89
N LEU A 256 39.48 10.70 13.99
CA LEU A 256 38.46 9.96 13.25
C LEU A 256 38.55 10.23 11.74
N ALA A 257 38.85 11.46 11.32
CA ALA A 257 39.06 11.81 9.92
C ALA A 257 40.31 11.14 9.33
N ASP A 258 41.43 11.16 10.05
CA ASP A 258 42.69 10.52 9.61
C ASP A 258 42.51 9.01 9.37
N ILE A 259 41.75 8.33 10.24
CA ILE A 259 41.44 6.91 10.09
C ILE A 259 40.50 6.63 8.92
N VAL A 260 39.52 7.52 8.68
CA VAL A 260 38.58 7.40 7.56
C VAL A 260 39.28 7.61 6.21
N ASP A 261 40.22 8.55 6.15
CA ASP A 261 41.02 8.85 4.97
C ASP A 261 42.17 7.84 4.75
N GLY A 262 42.40 6.94 5.72
CA GLY A 262 43.41 5.89 5.64
C GLY A 262 44.84 6.39 5.84
N VAL A 263 44.99 7.51 6.53
CA VAL A 263 46.28 8.15 6.86
C VAL A 263 46.91 7.55 8.12
N ALA A 264 46.12 6.80 8.92
CA ALA A 264 46.49 6.19 10.20
C ALA A 264 46.66 4.66 10.14
#